data_AF-A0AAW5UNZ3-F1
#
_entry.id   AF-A0AAW5UNZ3-F1
#
_cell.length_a   1.000
_cell.length_b   1.000
_cell.length_c   1.000
_cell.angle_alpha   90.00
_cell.angle_beta   90.00
_cell.angle_gamma   90.00
#
_symmetry.space_group_name_H-M   'P 1'
#
loop_
_entity.id
_entity.type
_entity.pdbx_description
1 polymer ?
#
loop_
_entity_poly.entity_id
_entity_poly.type
_entity_poly.pdbx_seq_one_letter_code
_entity_poly.pdbx_strand_id
1 'polypeptide(L)'
;MKEYEIDMYGNAGIYLADGNTFTFQLGEGDSIFGADQLFQSPLLESPFGGTLWMQQHHYLGIQGYQVLMRGYNNQQCDEVTKEIKENRLLPRLYSKEIKMLYGHGLAVYKQTIEDGKLVRKYEEQPEVMEWLDSWSSRGIPSVEEFCKTCIKNFYYFGDFFVKWRFTRGKMIGMGKPVAALEAMENRYCRLATTRQDVASELISYGDFKQVVVGRFAYGLSSYSVYPKFSFNEVDNYKYAAISHHREKSVDEFYGANETHQGARPYIQGSNKTARYINSFLKNSLAAKVHVIIPNAWIQSKRTQMTKLCEENKRRKSKGMELLKYNGIDIGTDFKESCMVRYVRDEVRKFSSYLSGADNQGKGFSSISFMDAQGHEQSWKVETIDLKYKEYIEALISYDKRTEQALLSSVGLDAAISAVDKDGVISKSGSDTYYNYLIYIMSLTSEDEVCAEPLNWALRMNFPELYKQGCRLGFYREVPQRQEDITPSQRLNQQQA
;
A
#
# COMPACT_ATOMS: atom_id res chain seq x y z
N MET A 1 -4.45 15.92 56.03
CA MET A 1 -3.15 16.60 55.79
C MET A 1 -2.38 15.63 54.90
N LYS A 2 -2.23 15.97 53.61
CA LYS A 2 -1.69 15.22 52.44
C LYS A 2 -1.61 13.67 52.57
N GLU A 3 -2.59 12.98 51.99
CA GLU A 3 -2.80 11.53 52.11
C GLU A 3 -2.13 10.66 51.03
N TYR A 4 -1.54 11.26 50.00
CA TYR A 4 -0.68 10.59 49.00
C TYR A 4 -0.14 11.67 48.05
N GLU A 5 1.01 11.43 47.42
CA GLU A 5 1.61 12.34 46.43
C GLU A 5 1.91 11.56 45.15
N ILE A 6 1.40 12.06 44.02
CA ILE A 6 1.64 11.51 42.69
C ILE A 6 2.41 12.56 41.90
N ASP A 7 3.67 12.28 41.61
CA ASP A 7 4.53 13.13 40.80
C ASP A 7 4.74 12.51 39.42
N MET A 8 4.46 13.30 38.38
CA MET A 8 4.56 12.88 36.99
C MET A 8 5.72 13.59 36.29
N TYR A 9 6.61 12.82 35.68
CA TYR A 9 7.70 13.30 34.83
C TYR A 9 7.54 12.72 33.42
N GLY A 10 6.74 13.38 32.60
CA GLY A 10 6.36 12.89 31.28
C GLY A 10 5.39 11.71 31.38
N ASN A 11 5.72 10.60 30.72
CA ASN A 11 4.95 9.36 30.76
C ASN A 11 5.31 8.45 31.96
N ALA A 12 6.32 8.80 32.74
CA ALA A 12 6.68 8.12 33.97
C ALA A 12 6.12 8.87 35.19
N GLY A 13 5.43 8.14 36.07
CA GLY A 13 4.88 8.62 37.32
C GLY A 13 5.51 7.92 38.53
N ILE A 14 5.61 8.65 39.63
CA ILE A 14 6.05 8.15 40.92
C ILE A 14 4.88 8.35 41.89
N TYR A 15 4.42 7.26 42.47
CA TYR A 15 3.43 7.29 43.55
C TYR A 15 4.15 7.12 44.90
N LEU A 16 3.88 8.05 45.81
CA LEU A 16 4.41 8.07 47.17
C LEU A 16 3.25 8.06 48.17
N ALA A 17 3.11 6.95 48.91
CA ALA A 17 2.26 6.88 50.09
C ALA A 17 2.82 5.88 51.11
N ASP A 18 2.79 6.26 52.39
CA ASP A 18 3.01 5.40 53.56
C ASP A 18 4.17 4.39 53.43
N GLY A 19 5.35 4.88 53.04
CA GLY A 19 6.59 4.09 52.98
C GLY A 19 6.70 3.17 51.76
N ASN A 20 5.76 3.23 50.83
CA ASN A 20 5.82 2.52 49.55
C ASN A 20 6.09 3.50 48.41
N THR A 21 7.08 3.16 47.56
CA THR A 21 7.40 3.89 46.33
C THR A 21 7.25 2.93 45.16
N PHE A 22 6.31 3.21 44.27
CA PHE A 22 6.19 2.49 43.00
C PHE A 22 6.28 3.47 41.85
N THR A 23 7.17 3.16 40.90
CA THR A 23 7.30 3.88 39.64
C THR A 23 6.45 3.19 38.59
N PHE A 24 5.57 3.92 37.93
CA PHE A 24 4.74 3.40 36.84
C PHE A 24 4.99 4.23 35.58
N GLN A 25 4.83 3.61 34.41
CA GLN A 25 4.89 4.32 33.13
C GLN A 25 3.55 4.13 32.44
N LEU A 26 2.87 5.23 32.13
CA LEU A 26 1.71 5.22 31.25
C LEU A 26 2.24 5.11 29.81
N GLY A 27 1.75 4.15 29.04
CA GLY A 27 2.29 3.83 27.71
C GLY A 27 2.40 5.04 26.78
N GLU A 28 3.41 5.04 25.91
CA GLU A 28 3.56 6.03 24.83
C GLU A 28 2.49 5.79 23.75
N GLY A 29 1.29 6.31 23.99
CA GLY A 29 0.34 6.63 22.94
C GLY A 29 0.34 8.13 22.76
N ASP A 30 0.76 8.59 21.58
CA ASP A 30 0.79 9.98 21.10
C ASP A 30 2.05 10.80 21.40
N SER A 31 3.14 10.46 20.71
CA SER A 31 4.01 11.51 20.18
C SER A 31 3.34 12.14 18.96
N ILE A 32 3.01 13.43 19.06
CA ILE A 32 2.50 14.30 17.97
C ILE A 32 3.47 14.37 16.77
N PHE A 33 4.64 13.73 16.85
CA PHE A 33 5.55 13.55 15.73
C PHE A 33 5.99 12.08 15.61
N GLY A 34 5.32 11.37 14.68
CA GLY A 34 5.87 10.21 14.01
C GLY A 34 5.84 8.88 14.75
N ALA A 35 4.70 8.18 14.70
CA ALA A 35 4.67 6.73 14.75
C ALA A 35 3.44 6.19 13.99
N ASP A 36 3.69 5.31 13.02
CA ASP A 36 2.69 4.46 12.37
C ASP A 36 2.00 3.57 13.43
N GLN A 37 0.96 4.07 14.09
CA GLN A 37 0.06 3.26 14.92
C GLN A 37 -1.20 2.85 14.14
N LEU A 38 -1.66 1.63 14.41
CA LEU A 38 -2.74 0.88 13.77
C LEU A 38 -4.16 1.49 13.93
N PHE A 39 -4.28 2.66 14.53
CA PHE A 39 -5.51 3.43 14.61
C PHE A 39 -5.20 4.92 14.57
N GLN A 40 -4.68 5.40 13.44
CA GLN A 40 -4.94 6.81 13.11
C GLN A 40 -6.44 6.94 12.90
N SER A 41 -7.11 7.51 13.89
CA SER A 41 -8.42 8.12 13.75
C SER A 41 -8.45 8.89 12.42
N PRO A 42 -9.47 8.67 11.57
CA PRO A 42 -9.61 9.46 10.37
C PRO A 42 -9.66 10.93 10.80
N LEU A 43 -8.87 11.76 10.15
CA LEU A 43 -8.88 13.22 10.34
C LEU A 43 -10.32 13.73 10.52
N LEU A 44 -10.62 14.27 11.70
CA LEU A 44 -11.89 14.87 12.12
C LEU A 44 -13.15 14.00 11.90
N GLU A 45 -13.41 13.07 12.81
CA GLU A 45 -14.79 12.66 13.09
C GLU A 45 -15.45 13.64 14.07
N SER A 46 -16.45 14.37 13.57
CA SER A 46 -17.44 15.05 14.39
C SER A 46 -18.16 14.03 15.28
N PRO A 47 -18.54 14.36 16.53
CA PRO A 47 -19.32 13.47 17.41
C PRO A 47 -20.72 13.14 16.85
N PHE A 48 -21.12 13.79 15.76
CA PHE A 48 -22.28 13.45 14.95
C PHE A 48 -21.79 12.71 13.70
N GLY A 49 -21.86 11.38 13.75
CA GLY A 49 -21.37 10.42 12.76
C GLY A 49 -21.80 10.70 11.33
N GLY A 50 -21.00 11.52 10.68
CA GLY A 50 -20.96 11.72 9.25
C GLY A 50 -19.63 12.41 8.97
N THR A 51 -18.71 11.71 8.32
CA THR A 51 -17.93 12.38 7.29
C THR A 51 -18.97 13.13 6.47
N LEU A 52 -18.96 14.47 6.51
CA LEU A 52 -19.59 15.22 5.44
C LEU A 52 -19.10 14.53 4.17
N TRP A 53 -20.04 14.02 3.37
CA TRP A 53 -19.75 13.45 2.07
C TRP A 53 -19.07 14.58 1.29
N MET A 54 -17.75 14.70 1.39
CA MET A 54 -16.95 15.73 0.73
C MET A 54 -16.80 15.38 -0.75
N GLN A 55 -17.89 14.95 -1.39
CA GLN A 55 -18.02 14.79 -2.84
C GLN A 55 -18.20 16.16 -3.53
N GLN A 56 -17.78 17.26 -2.90
CA GLN A 56 -17.66 18.51 -3.63
C GLN A 56 -16.35 18.52 -4.39
N HIS A 57 -16.47 18.74 -5.69
CA HIS A 57 -15.34 19.03 -6.56
C HIS A 57 -14.64 20.28 -6.05
N HIS A 58 -13.34 20.17 -5.78
CA HIS A 58 -12.55 21.30 -5.32
C HIS A 58 -11.76 21.90 -6.48
N TYR A 59 -11.61 23.22 -6.49
CA TYR A 59 -10.94 23.95 -7.56
C TYR A 59 -9.77 24.78 -7.03
N LEU A 60 -8.72 24.90 -7.84
CA LEU A 60 -7.55 25.73 -7.60
C LEU A 60 -7.50 26.84 -8.66
N GLY A 61 -7.46 28.10 -8.23
CA GLY A 61 -7.28 29.24 -9.13
C GLY A 61 -5.83 29.34 -9.60
N ILE A 62 -5.58 29.21 -10.91
CA ILE A 62 -4.25 29.36 -11.53
C ILE A 62 -4.38 30.27 -12.74
N GLN A 63 -3.76 31.46 -12.71
CA GLN A 63 -3.68 32.39 -13.85
C GLN A 63 -5.04 32.66 -14.54
N GLY A 64 -6.12 32.79 -13.77
CA GLY A 64 -7.48 33.02 -14.29
C GLY A 64 -8.26 31.75 -14.67
N TYR A 65 -7.65 30.58 -14.58
CA TYR A 65 -8.30 29.28 -14.74
C TYR A 65 -8.72 28.70 -13.38
N GLN A 66 -9.91 28.12 -13.32
CA GLN A 66 -10.34 27.26 -12.23
C GLN A 66 -9.98 25.82 -12.58
N VAL A 67 -8.96 25.31 -11.90
CA VAL A 67 -8.37 23.98 -12.13
C VAL A 67 -9.00 22.98 -11.17
N LEU A 68 -9.66 21.97 -11.72
CA LEU A 68 -10.25 20.91 -10.91
C LEU A 68 -9.15 20.10 -10.22
N MET A 69 -9.21 20.01 -8.90
CA MET A 69 -8.28 19.21 -8.10
C MET A 69 -8.61 17.72 -8.23
N ARG A 70 -7.57 16.89 -8.15
CA ARG A 70 -7.72 15.43 -8.24
C ARG A 70 -7.59 14.80 -6.85
N GLY A 71 -8.73 14.50 -6.24
CA GLY A 71 -8.86 14.21 -4.82
C GLY A 71 -8.83 15.47 -3.95
N TYR A 72 -9.18 15.32 -2.67
CA TYR A 72 -9.31 16.44 -1.71
C TYR A 72 -8.05 17.32 -1.58
N ASN A 73 -6.87 16.70 -1.60
CA ASN A 73 -5.56 17.37 -1.46
C ASN A 73 -4.82 17.54 -2.81
N ASN A 74 -5.48 17.26 -3.94
CA ASN A 74 -4.90 17.26 -5.28
C ASN A 74 -3.77 16.22 -5.52
N GLN A 75 -3.58 15.25 -4.62
CA GLN A 75 -2.50 14.25 -4.66
C GLN A 75 -2.99 12.82 -4.97
N GLN A 76 -4.26 12.63 -5.36
CA GLN A 76 -4.84 11.29 -5.56
C GLN A 76 -4.00 10.39 -6.50
N CYS A 77 -3.47 10.92 -7.61
CA CYS A 77 -2.61 10.12 -8.50
C CYS A 77 -1.34 9.60 -7.78
N ASP A 78 -0.74 10.42 -6.93
CA ASP A 78 0.47 10.06 -6.19
C ASP A 78 0.17 9.06 -5.07
N GLU A 79 -0.96 9.22 -4.39
CA GLU A 79 -1.47 8.27 -3.39
C GLU A 79 -1.73 6.89 -4.01
N VAL A 80 -2.53 6.83 -5.08
CA VAL A 80 -2.83 5.58 -5.81
C VAL A 80 -1.54 4.92 -6.29
N THR A 81 -0.62 5.69 -6.87
CA THR A 81 0.67 5.16 -7.34
C THR A 81 1.48 4.56 -6.19
N LYS A 82 1.52 5.23 -5.03
CA LYS A 82 2.24 4.74 -3.85
C LYS A 82 1.60 3.46 -3.32
N GLU A 83 0.28 3.46 -3.13
CA GLU A 83 -0.48 2.33 -2.59
C GLU A 83 -0.33 1.07 -3.45
N ILE A 84 -0.39 1.22 -4.78
CA ILE A 84 -0.16 0.11 -5.71
C ILE A 84 1.28 -0.38 -5.64
N LYS A 85 2.28 0.53 -5.66
CA LYS A 85 3.71 0.15 -5.66
C LYS A 85 4.20 -0.45 -4.36
N GLU A 86 3.66 -0.02 -3.23
CA GLU A 86 3.99 -0.59 -1.91
C GLU A 86 3.33 -1.95 -1.68
N ASN A 87 2.29 -2.28 -2.46
CA ASN A 87 1.64 -3.58 -2.38
C ASN A 87 2.44 -4.66 -3.09
N ARG A 88 2.57 -5.84 -2.46
CA ARG A 88 3.33 -6.96 -3.03
C ARG A 88 2.68 -7.62 -4.24
N LEU A 89 1.35 -7.54 -4.36
CA LEU A 89 0.57 -8.29 -5.34
C LEU A 89 0.07 -7.41 -6.49
N LEU A 90 -0.46 -6.21 -6.19
CA LEU A 90 -1.10 -5.33 -7.18
C LEU A 90 -0.24 -5.00 -8.40
N PRO A 91 1.08 -4.69 -8.29
CA PRO A 91 1.90 -4.40 -9.47
C PRO A 91 1.92 -5.55 -10.48
N ARG A 92 1.93 -6.80 -9.99
CA ARG A 92 1.92 -7.99 -10.84
C ARG A 92 0.53 -8.25 -11.43
N LEU A 93 -0.54 -8.01 -10.67
CA LEU A 93 -1.91 -8.13 -11.15
C LEU A 93 -2.19 -7.13 -12.27
N TYR A 94 -1.99 -5.83 -12.04
CA TYR A 94 -2.16 -4.82 -13.08
C TYR A 94 -1.26 -5.08 -14.29
N SER A 95 0.00 -5.49 -14.08
CA SER A 95 0.87 -5.86 -15.21
C SER A 95 0.29 -7.00 -16.05
N LYS A 96 -0.48 -7.91 -15.45
CA LYS A 96 -1.12 -9.02 -16.14
C LYS A 96 -2.36 -8.55 -16.91
N GLU A 97 -3.21 -7.72 -16.30
CA GLU A 97 -4.36 -7.11 -16.97
C GLU A 97 -3.93 -6.29 -18.19
N ILE A 98 -2.90 -5.46 -18.02
CA ILE A 98 -2.31 -4.65 -19.10
C ILE A 98 -1.85 -5.55 -20.26
N LYS A 99 -1.17 -6.67 -19.96
CA LYS A 99 -0.70 -7.62 -20.98
C LYS A 99 -1.85 -8.34 -21.67
N MET A 100 -2.86 -8.77 -20.92
CA MET A 100 -4.04 -9.44 -21.46
C MET A 100 -4.89 -8.51 -22.33
N LEU A 101 -5.02 -7.24 -21.95
CA LEU A 101 -5.70 -6.23 -22.76
C LEU A 101 -4.93 -5.92 -24.03
N TYR A 102 -3.62 -5.68 -23.94
CA TYR A 102 -2.78 -5.38 -25.10
C TYR A 102 -2.69 -6.56 -26.09
N GLY A 103 -2.68 -7.79 -25.58
CA GLY A 103 -2.61 -9.00 -26.39
C GLY A 103 -1.36 -9.02 -27.29
N HIS A 104 -1.60 -9.21 -28.58
CA HIS A 104 -0.58 -9.21 -29.64
C HIS A 104 -0.32 -7.82 -30.24
N GLY A 105 -1.00 -6.78 -29.74
CA GLY A 105 -0.80 -5.40 -30.14
C GLY A 105 -1.95 -4.81 -30.94
N LEU A 106 -1.72 -3.62 -31.45
CA LEU A 106 -2.73 -2.84 -32.17
C LEU A 106 -2.95 -3.40 -33.57
N ALA A 107 -4.21 -3.56 -33.95
CA ALA A 107 -4.60 -4.00 -35.29
C ALA A 107 -5.80 -3.19 -35.80
N VAL A 108 -5.92 -3.09 -37.13
CA VAL A 108 -7.11 -2.54 -37.77
C VAL A 108 -8.14 -3.66 -37.94
N TYR A 109 -9.40 -3.36 -37.62
CA TYR A 109 -10.50 -4.29 -37.78
C TYR A 109 -11.77 -3.61 -38.30
N LYS A 110 -12.68 -4.43 -38.85
CA LYS A 110 -14.07 -4.08 -39.12
C LYS A 110 -14.99 -4.99 -38.31
N GLN A 111 -16.12 -4.43 -37.86
CA GLN A 111 -17.16 -5.23 -37.23
C GLN A 111 -18.08 -5.81 -38.31
N THR A 112 -18.28 -7.11 -38.28
CA THR A 112 -19.21 -7.83 -39.16
C THR A 112 -20.10 -8.75 -38.32
N ILE A 113 -21.31 -9.03 -38.78
CA ILE A 113 -22.18 -10.03 -38.16
C ILE A 113 -22.00 -11.34 -38.91
N GLU A 114 -21.50 -12.36 -38.24
CA GLU A 114 -21.39 -13.73 -38.75
C GLU A 114 -22.19 -14.65 -37.82
N ASP A 115 -23.08 -15.47 -38.39
CA ASP A 115 -23.95 -16.39 -37.64
C ASP A 115 -24.73 -15.72 -36.48
N GLY A 116 -25.16 -14.48 -36.69
CA GLY A 116 -25.90 -13.68 -35.70
C GLY A 116 -25.05 -13.15 -34.54
N LYS A 117 -23.72 -13.31 -34.59
CA LYS A 117 -22.78 -12.79 -33.58
C LYS A 117 -21.94 -11.66 -34.16
N LEU A 118 -21.66 -10.65 -33.34
CA LEU A 118 -20.75 -9.57 -33.70
C LEU A 118 -19.31 -10.10 -33.64
N VAL A 119 -18.61 -10.08 -34.76
CA VAL A 119 -17.24 -10.56 -34.91
C VAL A 119 -16.36 -9.44 -35.45
N ARG A 120 -15.12 -9.36 -34.95
CA ARG A 120 -14.10 -8.44 -35.46
C ARG A 120 -13.28 -9.17 -36.53
N LYS A 121 -13.32 -8.66 -37.76
CA LYS A 121 -12.42 -9.10 -38.84
C LYS A 121 -11.25 -8.16 -38.92
N TYR A 122 -10.05 -8.70 -38.67
CA TYR A 122 -8.82 -7.94 -38.76
C TYR A 122 -8.38 -7.84 -40.22
N GLU A 123 -7.99 -6.64 -40.64
CA GLU A 123 -7.58 -6.34 -42.01
C GLU A 123 -6.27 -5.56 -42.01
N GLU A 124 -5.41 -5.82 -42.99
CA GLU A 124 -4.21 -5.01 -43.19
C GLU A 124 -4.58 -3.68 -43.84
N GLN A 125 -4.12 -2.58 -43.25
CA GLN A 125 -4.25 -1.23 -43.81
C GLN A 125 -2.87 -0.57 -43.84
N PRO A 126 -2.07 -0.78 -44.90
CA PRO A 126 -0.68 -0.32 -44.95
C PRO A 126 -0.52 1.18 -44.71
N GLU A 127 -1.43 2.01 -45.24
CA GLU A 127 -1.38 3.47 -45.09
C GLU A 127 -1.56 3.91 -43.62
N VAL A 128 -2.36 3.18 -42.85
CA VAL A 128 -2.57 3.45 -41.42
C VAL A 128 -1.34 3.02 -40.63
N MET A 129 -0.79 1.84 -40.93
CA MET A 129 0.39 1.32 -40.24
C MET A 129 1.62 2.19 -40.51
N GLU A 130 1.83 2.63 -41.75
CA GLU A 130 2.93 3.55 -42.10
C GLU A 130 2.83 4.88 -41.32
N TRP A 131 1.61 5.41 -41.14
CA TRP A 131 1.42 6.60 -40.33
C TRP A 131 1.76 6.36 -38.85
N LEU A 132 1.37 5.21 -38.28
CA LEU A 132 1.71 4.84 -36.90
C LEU A 132 3.22 4.64 -36.70
N ASP A 133 3.88 3.96 -37.63
CA ASP A 133 5.32 3.70 -37.59
C ASP A 133 6.14 4.99 -37.74
N SER A 134 5.57 6.02 -38.39
CA SER A 134 6.21 7.33 -38.54
C SER A 134 6.34 8.13 -37.24
N TRP A 135 5.75 7.70 -36.12
CA TRP A 135 5.81 8.46 -34.86
C TRP A 135 7.21 8.48 -34.26
N SER A 136 7.90 7.33 -34.27
CA SER A 136 9.26 7.18 -33.72
C SER A 136 10.26 8.09 -34.44
N SER A 137 10.15 8.20 -35.77
CA SER A 137 11.03 9.08 -36.57
C SER A 137 10.76 10.57 -36.33
N ARG A 138 9.64 10.92 -35.70
CA ARG A 138 9.28 12.29 -35.29
C ARG A 138 9.68 12.61 -33.84
N GLY A 139 10.41 11.70 -33.17
CA GLY A 139 10.83 11.86 -31.79
C GLY A 139 9.71 11.67 -30.77
N ILE A 140 8.66 10.94 -31.15
CA ILE A 140 7.52 10.60 -30.29
C ILE A 140 7.58 9.09 -29.99
N PRO A 141 7.18 8.64 -28.79
CA PRO A 141 7.11 7.22 -28.48
C PRO A 141 6.37 6.42 -29.55
N SER A 142 6.76 5.15 -29.71
CA SER A 142 6.11 4.26 -30.68
C SER A 142 4.63 4.07 -30.34
N VAL A 143 3.82 3.68 -31.32
CA VAL A 143 2.41 3.34 -31.08
C VAL A 143 2.24 2.27 -30.00
N GLU A 144 3.16 1.31 -29.93
CA GLU A 144 3.17 0.27 -28.89
C GLU A 144 3.36 0.86 -27.49
N GLU A 145 4.36 1.72 -27.30
CA GLU A 145 4.63 2.37 -26.02
C GLU A 145 3.47 3.29 -25.61
N PHE A 146 2.92 4.03 -26.59
CA PHE A 146 1.74 4.86 -26.40
C PHE A 146 0.54 4.03 -25.90
N CYS A 147 0.21 2.93 -26.58
CA CYS A 147 -0.90 2.06 -26.21
C CYS A 147 -0.72 1.46 -24.81
N LYS A 148 0.45 0.90 -24.52
CA LYS A 148 0.74 0.31 -23.20
C LYS A 148 0.67 1.36 -22.09
N THR A 149 1.08 2.59 -22.36
CA THR A 149 1.00 3.70 -21.40
C THR A 149 -0.45 4.11 -21.14
N CYS A 150 -1.28 4.23 -22.19
CA CYS A 150 -2.70 4.54 -22.05
C CYS A 150 -3.43 3.43 -21.27
N ILE A 151 -3.20 2.17 -21.61
CA ILE A 151 -3.76 1.01 -20.89
C ILE A 151 -3.33 1.02 -19.42
N LYS A 152 -2.04 1.27 -19.15
CA LYS A 152 -1.53 1.33 -17.77
C LYS A 152 -2.19 2.46 -16.98
N ASN A 153 -2.30 3.65 -17.56
CA ASN A 153 -2.93 4.79 -16.90
C ASN A 153 -4.42 4.52 -16.66
N PHE A 154 -5.11 3.89 -17.61
CA PHE A 154 -6.48 3.44 -17.45
C PHE A 154 -6.63 2.48 -16.25
N TYR A 155 -5.84 1.41 -16.17
CA TYR A 155 -5.92 0.49 -15.03
C TYR A 155 -5.47 1.12 -13.71
N TYR A 156 -4.59 2.11 -13.70
CA TYR A 156 -4.18 2.77 -12.45
C TYR A 156 -5.22 3.77 -11.97
N PHE A 157 -5.84 4.51 -12.90
CA PHE A 157 -6.53 5.75 -12.56
C PHE A 157 -7.99 5.82 -13.05
N GLY A 158 -8.44 4.90 -13.91
CA GLY A 158 -9.75 4.94 -14.59
C GLY A 158 -9.85 5.96 -15.72
N ASP A 159 -8.79 6.74 -15.96
CA ASP A 159 -8.69 7.72 -17.04
C ASP A 159 -7.26 7.85 -17.56
N PHE A 160 -7.10 8.60 -18.64
CA PHE A 160 -5.81 9.03 -19.15
C PHE A 160 -5.95 10.27 -20.06
N PHE A 161 -4.83 10.94 -20.27
CA PHE A 161 -4.73 12.13 -21.10
C PHE A 161 -3.86 11.86 -22.32
N VAL A 162 -4.25 12.39 -23.47
CA VAL A 162 -3.50 12.25 -24.72
C VAL A 162 -3.27 13.61 -25.33
N LYS A 163 -2.00 13.95 -25.56
CA LYS A 163 -1.62 15.15 -26.27
C LYS A 163 -1.55 14.88 -27.77
N TRP A 164 -2.36 15.63 -28.50
CA TRP A 164 -2.43 15.61 -29.96
C TRP A 164 -1.35 16.52 -30.52
N ARG A 165 -0.56 16.03 -31.45
CA ARG A 165 0.40 16.85 -32.21
C ARG A 165 -0.16 17.06 -33.62
N PHE A 166 -0.41 18.31 -34.00
CA PHE A 166 -0.94 18.63 -35.33
C PHE A 166 0.18 18.99 -36.31
N THR A 167 -0.01 18.67 -37.59
CA THR A 167 0.91 19.07 -38.65
C THR A 167 0.73 20.55 -38.98
N ARG A 168 1.83 21.23 -39.36
CA ARG A 168 1.75 22.62 -39.87
C ARG A 168 0.92 22.71 -41.17
N GLY A 169 0.98 21.67 -42.00
CA GLY A 169 0.24 21.57 -43.26
C GLY A 169 -1.28 21.56 -43.10
N LYS A 170 -1.80 21.24 -41.90
CA LYS A 170 -3.23 21.26 -41.60
C LYS A 170 -3.90 22.60 -41.96
N MET A 171 -3.27 23.73 -41.63
CA MET A 171 -3.86 25.06 -41.87
C MET A 171 -4.09 25.38 -43.36
N ILE A 172 -3.38 24.68 -44.26
CA ILE A 172 -3.50 24.84 -45.71
C ILE A 172 -4.12 23.61 -46.37
N GLY A 173 -4.70 22.69 -45.59
CA GLY A 173 -5.32 21.46 -46.09
C GLY A 173 -4.35 20.45 -46.69
N MET A 174 -3.06 20.53 -46.36
CA MET A 174 -2.02 19.69 -46.95
C MET A 174 -1.56 18.61 -45.96
N GLY A 175 -1.61 17.35 -46.43
CA GLY A 175 -1.20 16.18 -45.65
C GLY A 175 -2.21 15.80 -44.56
N LYS A 176 -1.80 14.86 -43.70
CA LYS A 176 -2.63 14.37 -42.60
C LYS A 176 -2.69 15.42 -41.46
N PRO A 177 -3.89 15.80 -40.96
CA PRO A 177 -4.03 16.80 -39.89
C PRO A 177 -3.26 16.46 -38.60
N VAL A 178 -3.29 15.19 -38.18
CA VAL A 178 -2.66 14.72 -36.94
C VAL A 178 -1.32 14.09 -37.27
N ALA A 179 -0.25 14.64 -36.69
CA ALA A 179 1.10 14.12 -36.82
C ALA A 179 1.27 12.85 -35.98
N ALA A 180 0.91 12.88 -34.71
CA ALA A 180 1.06 11.78 -33.77
C ALA A 180 0.31 12.06 -32.47
N LEU A 181 0.24 11.05 -31.60
CA LEU A 181 -0.33 11.14 -30.26
C LEU A 181 0.74 10.84 -29.21
N GLU A 182 0.67 11.54 -28.08
CA GLU A 182 1.59 11.40 -26.96
C GLU A 182 0.79 11.13 -25.69
N ALA A 183 1.06 10.01 -25.03
CA ALA A 183 0.43 9.67 -23.76
C ALA A 183 0.98 10.60 -22.67
N MET A 184 0.08 11.18 -21.87
CA MET A 184 0.44 12.11 -20.82
C MET A 184 0.32 11.44 -19.46
N GLU A 185 1.25 11.75 -18.56
CA GLU A 185 1.20 11.29 -17.17
C GLU A 185 0.03 11.96 -16.41
N ASN A 186 -0.88 11.16 -15.88
CA ASN A 186 -2.10 11.61 -15.19
C ASN A 186 -1.80 12.54 -14.02
N ARG A 187 -0.69 12.31 -13.31
CA ARG A 187 -0.27 13.15 -12.17
C ARG A 187 0.00 14.60 -12.56
N TYR A 188 0.32 14.88 -13.83
CA TYR A 188 0.65 16.22 -14.31
C TYR A 188 -0.51 16.91 -15.03
N CYS A 189 -1.65 16.26 -15.24
CA CYS A 189 -2.76 16.84 -16.00
C CYS A 189 -3.96 17.15 -15.11
N ARG A 190 -4.57 18.32 -15.27
CA ARG A 190 -5.83 18.69 -14.60
C ARG A 190 -6.81 19.32 -15.58
N LEU A 191 -8.09 19.00 -15.44
CA LEU A 191 -9.17 19.65 -16.18
C LEU A 191 -9.34 21.07 -15.63
N ALA A 192 -9.61 22.02 -16.51
CA ALA A 192 -9.80 23.40 -16.12
C ALA A 192 -10.87 24.09 -16.94
N THR A 193 -11.43 25.13 -16.35
CA THR A 193 -12.39 26.03 -16.96
C THR A 193 -12.01 27.48 -16.67
N THR A 194 -12.46 28.41 -17.49
CA THR A 194 -12.31 29.86 -17.25
C THR A 194 -13.49 30.45 -16.48
N ARG A 195 -14.54 29.65 -16.27
CA ARG A 195 -15.70 30.01 -15.45
C ARG A 195 -15.26 30.33 -14.01
N GLN A 196 -15.79 31.42 -13.44
CA GLN A 196 -15.47 31.85 -12.07
C GLN A 196 -16.54 31.45 -11.04
N ASP A 197 -17.71 31.01 -11.53
CA ASP A 197 -18.89 30.63 -10.77
C ASP A 197 -18.91 29.15 -10.37
N VAL A 198 -17.75 28.46 -10.43
CA VAL A 198 -17.62 27.00 -10.18
C VAL A 198 -18.04 26.56 -8.77
N ALA A 199 -18.13 27.51 -7.82
CA ALA A 199 -18.55 27.24 -6.44
C ALA A 199 -20.07 27.44 -6.23
N SER A 200 -20.75 28.19 -7.11
CA SER A 200 -22.17 28.55 -6.96
C SER A 200 -23.07 27.87 -7.99
N GLU A 201 -22.52 27.47 -9.14
CA GLU A 201 -23.28 26.93 -10.26
C GLU A 201 -22.99 25.45 -10.50
N LEU A 202 -23.96 24.77 -11.13
CA LEU A 202 -23.78 23.38 -11.55
C LEU A 202 -22.79 23.32 -12.73
N ILE A 203 -21.63 22.71 -12.47
CA ILE A 203 -20.61 22.47 -13.51
C ILE A 203 -20.87 21.13 -14.18
N SER A 204 -20.79 21.10 -15.51
CA SER A 204 -20.85 19.90 -16.33
C SER A 204 -19.47 19.53 -16.86
N TYR A 205 -19.29 18.28 -17.28
CA TYR A 205 -18.03 17.86 -17.93
C TYR A 205 -17.69 18.67 -19.20
N GLY A 206 -18.71 19.22 -19.85
CA GLY A 206 -18.58 20.05 -21.05
C GLY A 206 -17.99 21.44 -20.77
N ASP A 207 -18.09 21.94 -19.54
CA ASP A 207 -17.56 23.25 -19.12
C ASP A 207 -16.03 23.27 -19.01
N PHE A 208 -15.41 22.10 -18.87
CA PHE A 208 -13.95 21.97 -18.91
C PHE A 208 -13.46 22.05 -20.37
N LYS A 209 -12.94 23.22 -20.74
CA LYS A 209 -12.41 23.52 -22.08
C LYS A 209 -10.89 23.53 -22.14
N GLN A 210 -10.21 23.43 -21.00
CA GLN A 210 -8.75 23.44 -20.93
C GLN A 210 -8.21 22.26 -20.13
N VAL A 211 -6.96 21.90 -20.40
CA VAL A 211 -6.16 20.99 -19.58
C VAL A 211 -4.90 21.75 -19.14
N VAL A 212 -4.73 21.87 -17.84
CA VAL A 212 -3.52 22.45 -17.23
C VAL A 212 -2.53 21.34 -16.97
N VAL A 213 -1.31 21.52 -17.47
CA VAL A 213 -0.19 20.59 -17.34
C VAL A 213 0.89 21.21 -16.48
N GLY A 214 1.28 20.55 -15.39
CA GLY A 214 2.30 21.04 -14.47
C GLY A 214 2.56 20.10 -13.31
N ARG A 215 3.47 20.49 -12.40
CA ARG A 215 3.80 19.68 -11.22
C ARG A 215 2.97 20.16 -10.03
N PHE A 216 1.85 19.50 -9.77
CA PHE A 216 0.93 19.90 -8.70
C PHE A 216 1.40 19.57 -7.28
N ALA A 217 2.40 18.70 -7.13
CA ALA A 217 2.94 18.30 -5.82
C ALA A 217 3.76 19.40 -5.12
N TYR A 218 4.30 20.37 -5.87
CA TYR A 218 5.14 21.44 -5.34
C TYR A 218 4.56 22.80 -5.75
N GLY A 219 4.25 23.67 -4.78
CA GLY A 219 3.53 24.94 -4.99
C GLY A 219 4.20 26.00 -5.87
N LEU A 220 5.38 25.71 -6.45
CA LEU A 220 6.18 26.64 -7.28
C LEU A 220 6.39 26.11 -8.70
N SER A 221 5.42 25.41 -9.28
CA SER A 221 5.59 24.83 -10.63
C SER A 221 5.20 25.79 -11.75
N SER A 222 5.91 25.71 -12.88
CA SER A 222 5.47 26.30 -14.14
C SER A 222 4.33 25.47 -14.73
N TYR A 223 3.20 26.12 -15.02
CA TYR A 223 2.04 25.49 -15.64
C TYR A 223 1.97 25.84 -17.13
N SER A 224 1.60 24.86 -17.95
CA SER A 224 1.23 25.04 -19.35
C SER A 224 -0.26 24.76 -19.51
N VAL A 225 -0.97 25.62 -20.24
CA VAL A 225 -2.39 25.44 -20.50
C VAL A 225 -2.58 25.04 -21.94
N TYR A 226 -3.29 23.94 -22.17
CA TYR A 226 -3.66 23.44 -23.49
C TYR A 226 -5.18 23.44 -23.66
N PRO A 227 -5.70 23.68 -24.87
CA PRO A 227 -7.12 23.47 -25.12
C PRO A 227 -7.46 21.97 -24.96
N LYS A 228 -8.62 21.68 -24.36
CA LYS A 228 -9.16 20.32 -24.33
C LYS A 228 -9.68 19.99 -25.72
N PHE A 229 -9.25 18.86 -26.28
CA PHE A 229 -9.60 18.46 -27.63
C PHE A 229 -11.12 18.33 -27.82
N SER A 230 -11.60 18.91 -28.91
CA SER A 230 -12.97 18.84 -29.41
C SER A 230 -12.93 18.78 -30.93
N PHE A 231 -13.73 17.91 -31.55
CA PHE A 231 -13.80 17.78 -33.00
C PHE A 231 -14.21 19.09 -33.69
N ASN A 232 -15.05 19.90 -33.05
CA ASN A 232 -15.56 21.15 -33.63
C ASN A 232 -14.53 22.29 -33.63
N GLU A 233 -13.41 22.11 -32.92
CA GLU A 233 -12.37 23.15 -32.77
C GLU A 233 -11.04 22.73 -33.40
N VAL A 234 -11.03 21.64 -34.18
CA VAL A 234 -9.80 21.09 -34.76
C VAL A 234 -9.04 22.14 -35.56
N ASP A 235 -9.74 22.99 -36.32
CA ASP A 235 -9.11 24.04 -37.14
C ASP A 235 -8.44 25.14 -36.29
N ASN A 236 -8.89 25.34 -35.05
CA ASN A 236 -8.34 26.35 -34.14
C ASN A 236 -7.03 25.90 -33.48
N TYR A 237 -6.74 24.60 -33.45
CA TYR A 237 -5.55 24.07 -32.77
C TYR A 237 -4.29 24.28 -33.61
N LYS A 238 -3.41 25.21 -33.22
CA LYS A 238 -2.17 25.49 -33.99
C LYS A 238 -1.16 24.34 -33.99
N TYR A 239 -0.82 23.83 -32.80
CA TYR A 239 0.25 22.84 -32.63
C TYR A 239 -0.16 21.64 -31.79
N ALA A 240 -0.95 21.86 -30.74
CA ALA A 240 -1.37 20.80 -29.84
C ALA A 240 -2.72 21.08 -29.16
N ALA A 241 -3.40 20.00 -28.80
CA ALA A 241 -4.55 19.97 -27.90
C ALA A 241 -4.43 18.71 -27.01
N ILE A 242 -5.15 18.64 -25.91
CA ILE A 242 -5.14 17.46 -25.02
C ILE A 242 -6.54 16.88 -24.92
N SER A 243 -6.73 15.61 -25.27
CA SER A 243 -7.96 14.89 -24.97
C SER A 243 -7.87 14.21 -23.60
N HIS A 244 -9.04 13.97 -23.01
CA HIS A 244 -9.21 13.22 -21.78
C HIS A 244 -10.17 12.07 -22.05
N HIS A 245 -9.70 10.86 -21.80
CA HIS A 245 -10.41 9.60 -22.02
C HIS A 245 -10.60 8.93 -20.67
N ARG A 246 -11.81 8.43 -20.41
CA ARG A 246 -12.16 7.89 -19.09
C ARG A 246 -13.26 6.86 -19.20
N GLU A 247 -13.26 5.92 -18.27
CA GLU A 247 -14.49 5.29 -17.84
C GLU A 247 -15.16 6.22 -16.81
N LYS A 248 -16.44 6.55 -17.05
CA LYS A 248 -17.16 7.51 -16.21
C LYS A 248 -17.53 6.83 -14.90
N SER A 249 -16.82 7.19 -13.84
CA SER A 249 -17.21 6.84 -12.47
C SER A 249 -18.36 7.71 -11.96
N VAL A 250 -19.18 7.16 -11.07
CA VAL A 250 -20.32 7.86 -10.47
C VAL A 250 -19.83 9.13 -9.76
N ASP A 251 -20.54 10.25 -9.96
CA ASP A 251 -20.25 11.57 -9.35
C ASP A 251 -18.88 12.22 -9.63
N GLU A 252 -18.00 11.62 -10.46
CA GLU A 252 -16.65 12.16 -10.70
C GLU A 252 -16.42 12.77 -12.12
N PHE A 253 -15.70 13.89 -12.22
CA PHE A 253 -15.25 14.38 -13.54
C PHE A 253 -13.98 13.69 -14.07
N TYR A 254 -13.15 13.16 -13.19
CA TYR A 254 -12.07 12.27 -13.59
C TYR A 254 -12.58 10.84 -13.74
N GLY A 255 -11.78 9.99 -14.36
CA GLY A 255 -11.95 8.57 -14.15
C GLY A 255 -11.46 8.20 -12.75
N ALA A 256 -12.02 7.12 -12.22
CA ALA A 256 -11.61 6.51 -10.97
C ALA A 256 -11.52 5.01 -11.18
N ASN A 257 -10.43 4.40 -10.68
CA ASN A 257 -10.41 2.96 -10.51
C ASN A 257 -11.26 2.61 -9.27
N GLU A 258 -12.53 2.29 -9.50
CA GLU A 258 -13.50 1.98 -8.44
C GLU A 258 -13.09 0.74 -7.64
N THR A 259 -12.48 -0.25 -8.28
CA THR A 259 -11.90 -1.44 -7.64
C THR A 259 -10.83 -1.04 -6.61
N HIS A 260 -9.89 -0.17 -7.02
CA HIS A 260 -8.84 0.34 -6.14
C HIS A 260 -9.44 1.16 -4.99
N GLN A 261 -10.39 2.05 -5.28
CA GLN A 261 -11.05 2.88 -4.25
C GLN A 261 -11.80 2.02 -3.22
N GLY A 262 -12.58 1.03 -3.66
CA GLY A 262 -13.31 0.12 -2.78
C GLY A 262 -12.40 -0.80 -1.97
N ALA A 263 -11.28 -1.24 -2.54
CA ALA A 263 -10.31 -2.10 -1.85
C ALA A 263 -9.26 -1.32 -1.04
N ARG A 264 -9.24 0.02 -1.10
CA ARG A 264 -8.20 0.87 -0.50
C ARG A 264 -7.87 0.54 0.95
N PRO A 265 -8.84 0.35 1.88
CA PRO A 265 -8.53 0.00 3.26
C PRO A 265 -7.78 -1.33 3.39
N TYR A 266 -8.13 -2.33 2.58
CA TYR A 266 -7.44 -3.62 2.54
C TYR A 266 -6.01 -3.46 1.98
N ILE A 267 -5.84 -2.70 0.90
CA ILE A 267 -4.53 -2.42 0.29
C ILE A 267 -3.61 -1.79 1.34
N GLN A 268 -4.09 -0.74 2.02
CA GLN A 268 -3.32 -0.04 3.04
C GLN A 268 -2.99 -0.96 4.24
N GLY A 269 -3.95 -1.78 4.69
CA GLY A 269 -3.71 -2.77 5.75
C GLY A 269 -2.62 -3.77 5.37
N SER A 270 -2.73 -4.39 4.20
CA SER A 270 -1.75 -5.35 3.67
C SER A 270 -0.35 -4.75 3.50
N ASN A 271 -0.25 -3.51 2.98
CA ASN A 271 1.03 -2.82 2.82
C ASN A 271 1.76 -2.61 4.17
N LYS A 272 1.01 -2.48 5.27
CA LYS A 272 1.57 -2.29 6.61
C LYS A 272 1.85 -3.59 7.35
N THR A 273 1.23 -4.72 6.98
CA THR A 273 1.40 -6.03 7.64
C THR A 273 2.88 -6.40 7.85
N ALA A 274 3.70 -6.35 6.80
CA ALA A 274 5.11 -6.67 6.90
C ALA A 274 5.87 -5.71 7.83
N ARG A 275 5.52 -4.42 7.83
CA ARG A 275 6.10 -3.43 8.74
C ARG A 275 5.72 -3.73 10.18
N TYR A 276 4.48 -4.12 10.45
CA TYR A 276 4.02 -4.48 11.79
C TYR A 276 4.70 -5.74 12.32
N ILE A 277 4.82 -6.79 11.51
CA ILE A 277 5.55 -8.00 11.90
C ILE A 277 7.02 -7.65 12.20
N ASN A 278 7.70 -6.93 11.31
CA ASN A 278 9.10 -6.55 11.51
C ASN A 278 9.30 -5.64 12.72
N SER A 279 8.42 -4.66 12.91
CA SER A 279 8.43 -3.78 14.08
C SER A 279 8.22 -4.57 15.37
N PHE A 280 7.26 -5.49 15.37
CA PHE A 280 6.99 -6.37 16.50
C PHE A 280 8.20 -7.25 16.83
N LEU A 281 8.79 -7.91 15.84
CA LEU A 281 9.98 -8.75 16.04
C LEU A 281 11.20 -7.94 16.54
N LYS A 282 11.34 -6.68 16.11
CA LYS A 282 12.47 -5.82 16.49
C LYS A 282 12.29 -5.17 17.87
N ASN A 283 11.07 -4.76 18.19
CA ASN A 283 10.79 -3.86 19.31
C ASN A 283 10.01 -4.53 20.45
N SER A 284 9.47 -5.73 20.26
CA SER A 284 8.71 -6.43 21.30
C SER A 284 9.62 -6.83 22.46
N LEU A 285 9.17 -6.53 23.68
CA LEU A 285 9.82 -6.96 24.90
C LEU A 285 9.61 -8.48 25.08
N ALA A 286 10.61 -9.27 24.69
CA ALA A 286 10.62 -10.72 24.84
C ALA A 286 10.99 -11.18 26.28
N ALA A 287 10.43 -10.51 27.29
CA ALA A 287 10.60 -10.90 28.68
C ALA A 287 9.73 -12.12 28.99
N LYS A 288 10.26 -13.33 28.78
CA LYS A 288 9.53 -14.58 29.03
C LYS A 288 9.30 -14.87 30.51
N VAL A 289 10.15 -14.32 31.37
CA VAL A 289 10.18 -14.63 32.81
C VAL A 289 10.23 -13.33 33.62
N HIS A 290 9.30 -13.21 34.56
CA HIS A 290 9.25 -12.17 35.58
C HIS A 290 9.63 -12.79 36.94
N VAL A 291 10.74 -12.33 37.52
CA VAL A 291 11.23 -12.83 38.81
C VAL A 291 10.87 -11.85 39.91
N ILE A 292 10.05 -12.29 40.86
CA ILE A 292 9.63 -11.50 42.01
C ILE A 292 10.44 -11.94 43.23
N ILE A 293 11.17 -10.99 43.81
CA ILE A 293 12.00 -11.20 45.00
C ILE A 293 11.21 -10.75 46.23
N PRO A 294 10.95 -11.63 47.22
CA PRO A 294 10.21 -11.23 48.42
C PRO A 294 11.05 -10.29 49.28
N ASN A 295 10.45 -9.19 49.74
CA ASN A 295 11.12 -8.22 50.60
C ASN A 295 11.65 -8.86 51.89
N ALA A 296 10.92 -9.81 52.47
CA ALA A 296 11.35 -10.53 53.67
C ALA A 296 12.71 -11.24 53.48
N TRP A 297 12.96 -11.80 52.29
CA TRP A 297 14.26 -12.39 51.96
C TRP A 297 15.35 -11.32 51.89
N ILE A 298 15.07 -10.17 51.26
CA ILE A 298 16.00 -9.02 51.21
C ILE A 298 16.36 -8.56 52.62
N GLN A 299 15.37 -8.38 53.51
CA GLN A 299 15.61 -7.94 54.89
C GLN A 299 16.39 -8.99 55.71
N SER A 300 16.12 -10.28 55.51
CA SER A 300 16.88 -11.36 56.15
C SER A 300 18.36 -11.31 55.75
N LYS A 301 18.64 -11.13 54.46
CA LYS A 301 20.01 -11.01 53.93
C LYS A 301 20.70 -9.73 54.39
N ARG A 302 19.98 -8.60 54.46
CA ARG A 302 20.46 -7.35 55.06
C ARG A 302 20.89 -7.55 56.52
N THR A 303 20.09 -8.26 57.30
CA THR A 303 20.41 -8.58 58.71
C THR A 303 21.64 -9.47 58.83
N GLN A 304 21.76 -10.51 57.99
CA GLN A 304 22.94 -11.38 57.95
C GLN A 304 24.22 -10.60 57.63
N MET A 305 24.17 -9.74 56.61
CA MET A 305 25.32 -8.95 56.19
C MET A 305 25.73 -7.92 57.26
N THR A 306 24.76 -7.32 57.95
CA THR A 306 25.01 -6.39 59.07
C THR A 306 25.74 -7.08 60.22
N LYS A 307 25.29 -8.28 60.63
CA LYS A 307 25.97 -9.08 61.68
C LYS A 307 27.41 -9.44 61.31
N LEU A 308 27.65 -9.75 60.03
CA LEU A 308 29.01 -10.02 59.54
C LEU A 308 29.89 -8.77 59.53
N CYS A 309 29.33 -7.58 59.25
CA CYS A 309 30.05 -6.31 59.36
C CYS A 309 30.45 -6.02 60.83
N GLU A 310 29.55 -6.27 61.77
CA GLU A 310 29.83 -6.14 63.22
C GLU A 310 30.93 -7.10 63.67
N GLU A 311 30.89 -8.35 63.22
CA GLU A 311 31.97 -9.31 63.48
C GLU A 311 33.29 -8.87 62.83
N ASN A 312 33.25 -8.28 61.63
CA ASN A 312 34.41 -7.68 60.98
C ASN A 312 35.01 -6.51 61.77
N LYS A 313 34.21 -5.71 62.49
CA LYS A 313 34.74 -4.69 63.43
C LYS A 313 35.59 -5.37 64.50
N ARG A 314 35.11 -6.48 65.06
CA ARG A 314 35.83 -7.25 66.09
C ARG A 314 37.08 -7.91 65.51
N ARG A 315 37.02 -8.47 64.31
CA ARG A 315 38.19 -9.08 63.63
C ARG A 315 39.26 -8.05 63.28
N LYS A 316 38.86 -6.87 62.81
CA LYS A 316 39.78 -5.75 62.53
C LYS A 316 40.52 -5.32 63.81
N SER A 317 39.83 -5.25 64.95
CA SER A 317 40.46 -4.92 66.23
C SER A 317 41.47 -5.98 66.72
N LYS A 318 41.36 -7.21 66.19
CA LYS A 318 42.25 -8.34 66.51
C LYS A 318 43.29 -8.62 65.41
N GLY A 319 43.41 -7.76 64.40
CA GLY A 319 44.36 -7.93 63.29
C GLY A 319 44.09 -9.12 62.38
N MET A 320 42.87 -9.67 62.39
CA MET A 320 42.48 -10.84 61.58
C MET A 320 41.89 -10.42 60.23
N GLU A 321 41.96 -11.33 59.25
CA GLU A 321 41.36 -11.13 57.92
C GLU A 321 39.84 -10.93 58.00
N LEU A 322 39.34 -9.98 57.23
CA LEU A 322 37.92 -9.62 57.19
C LEU A 322 37.13 -10.68 56.42
N LEU A 323 35.95 -11.00 56.93
CA LEU A 323 34.99 -11.87 56.27
C LEU A 323 34.40 -11.19 55.03
N LYS A 324 34.26 -11.98 53.97
CA LYS A 324 33.53 -11.63 52.75
C LYS A 324 32.15 -12.30 52.77
N TYR A 325 31.18 -11.71 52.08
CA TYR A 325 29.85 -12.31 51.93
C TYR A 325 29.63 -12.74 50.48
N ASN A 326 29.56 -14.05 50.22
CA ASN A 326 29.45 -14.61 48.86
C ASN A 326 30.44 -13.98 47.86
N GLY A 327 31.69 -13.74 48.29
CA GLY A 327 32.75 -13.14 47.48
C GLY A 327 32.75 -11.61 47.43
N ILE A 328 31.79 -10.93 48.08
CA ILE A 328 31.72 -9.47 48.16
C ILE A 328 32.45 -8.98 49.42
N ASP A 329 33.35 -8.02 49.26
CA ASP A 329 34.02 -7.33 50.37
C ASP A 329 33.02 -6.40 51.07
N ILE A 330 32.51 -6.84 52.23
CA ILE A 330 31.49 -6.11 52.99
C ILE A 330 32.08 -5.09 53.97
N GLY A 331 33.38 -5.22 54.31
CA GLY A 331 34.06 -4.31 55.23
C GLY A 331 33.51 -4.38 56.66
N THR A 332 33.67 -3.27 57.40
CA THR A 332 33.26 -3.15 58.80
C THR A 332 31.90 -2.50 59.00
N ASP A 333 31.42 -1.72 58.04
CA ASP A 333 30.15 -1.01 58.12
C ASP A 333 29.26 -1.43 56.96
N PHE A 334 28.01 -1.74 57.28
CA PHE A 334 27.03 -2.16 56.29
C PHE A 334 26.82 -1.03 55.25
N LYS A 335 26.89 -1.39 53.97
CA LYS A 335 26.59 -0.51 52.85
C LYS A 335 25.49 -1.11 51.98
N GLU A 336 24.47 -0.32 51.69
CA GLU A 336 23.37 -0.75 50.84
C GLU A 336 23.84 -1.13 49.42
N SER A 337 24.92 -0.50 48.93
CA SER A 337 25.55 -0.86 47.66
C SER A 337 26.03 -2.32 47.61
N CYS A 338 26.49 -2.88 48.74
CA CYS A 338 26.89 -4.28 48.82
C CYS A 338 25.68 -5.20 48.76
N MET A 339 24.53 -4.77 49.28
CA MET A 339 23.28 -5.52 49.24
C MET A 339 22.71 -5.56 47.81
N VAL A 340 22.67 -4.40 47.14
CA VAL A 340 22.25 -4.31 45.73
C VAL A 340 23.14 -5.17 44.83
N ARG A 341 24.47 -5.18 45.08
CA ARG A 341 25.41 -6.04 44.35
C ARG A 341 25.12 -7.53 44.59
N TYR A 342 24.87 -7.92 45.85
CA TYR A 342 24.51 -9.29 46.19
C TYR A 342 23.23 -9.74 45.49
N VAL A 343 22.16 -8.93 45.55
CA VAL A 343 20.89 -9.23 44.86
C VAL A 343 21.11 -9.37 43.36
N ARG A 344 21.89 -8.49 42.74
CA ARG A 344 22.22 -8.56 41.31
C ARG A 344 22.95 -9.86 40.96
N ASP A 345 23.90 -10.30 41.79
CA ASP A 345 24.65 -11.53 41.55
C ASP A 345 23.77 -12.78 41.71
N GLU A 346 22.83 -12.80 42.66
CA GLU A 346 21.84 -13.88 42.78
C GLU A 346 20.85 -13.89 41.59
N VAL A 347 20.35 -12.73 41.16
CA VAL A 347 19.50 -12.61 39.95
C VAL A 347 20.26 -13.06 38.70
N ARG A 348 21.57 -12.80 38.60
CA ARG A 348 22.40 -13.29 37.49
C ARG A 348 22.54 -14.81 37.48
N LYS A 349 22.75 -15.44 38.64
CA LYS A 349 22.73 -16.91 38.73
C LYS A 349 21.38 -17.47 38.28
N PHE A 350 20.31 -16.84 38.74
CA PHE A 350 18.94 -17.20 38.37
C PHE A 350 18.70 -17.07 36.86
N SER A 351 19.10 -15.95 36.27
CA SER A 351 19.04 -15.70 34.84
C SER A 351 19.87 -16.71 34.05
N SER A 352 21.09 -17.03 34.51
CA SER A 352 21.95 -18.03 33.84
C SER A 352 21.37 -19.45 33.88
N TYR A 353 20.55 -19.77 34.89
CA TYR A 353 19.90 -21.08 35.01
C TYR A 353 18.62 -21.19 34.18
N LEU A 354 17.87 -20.09 34.06
CA LEU A 354 16.58 -20.05 33.35
C LEU A 354 16.67 -19.59 31.90
N SER A 355 17.82 -19.09 31.45
CA SER A 355 18.00 -18.50 30.12
C SER A 355 19.06 -19.25 29.32
N GLY A 356 18.90 -19.31 28.00
CA GLY A 356 19.84 -19.94 27.07
C GLY A 356 19.29 -21.22 26.44
N ALA A 357 19.83 -21.58 25.27
CA ALA A 357 19.41 -22.76 24.52
C ALA A 357 19.59 -24.06 25.31
N ASP A 358 20.69 -24.18 26.06
CA ASP A 358 21.05 -25.37 26.83
C ASP A 358 20.33 -25.51 28.19
N ASN A 359 19.46 -24.55 28.52
CA ASN A 359 18.78 -24.45 29.81
C ASN A 359 17.26 -24.65 29.71
N GLN A 360 16.75 -25.03 28.53
CA GLN A 360 15.32 -25.26 28.32
C GLN A 360 14.85 -26.55 29.02
N GLY A 361 13.73 -26.49 29.73
CA GLY A 361 13.10 -27.66 30.37
C GLY A 361 13.71 -28.10 31.71
N LYS A 362 14.64 -27.32 32.29
CA LYS A 362 15.20 -27.61 33.62
C LYS A 362 14.18 -27.34 34.72
N GLY A 363 14.10 -28.25 35.69
CA GLY A 363 13.25 -28.10 36.86
C GLY A 363 13.77 -27.00 37.80
N PHE A 364 12.87 -26.17 38.33
CA PHE A 364 13.19 -25.16 39.32
C PHE A 364 12.52 -25.52 40.65
N SER A 365 13.27 -25.41 41.74
CA SER A 365 12.76 -25.62 43.10
C SER A 365 13.04 -24.37 43.94
N SER A 366 12.05 -23.95 44.71
CA SER A 366 12.16 -22.84 45.66
C SER A 366 11.64 -23.26 47.02
N ILE A 367 12.16 -22.63 48.07
CA ILE A 367 11.74 -22.85 49.45
C ILE A 367 10.95 -21.61 49.87
N SER A 368 9.71 -21.80 50.33
CA SER A 368 8.88 -20.75 50.91
C SER A 368 8.94 -20.78 52.44
N PHE A 369 8.70 -19.61 53.06
CA PHE A 369 8.59 -19.50 54.51
C PHE A 369 7.46 -18.53 54.87
N MET A 370 6.84 -18.74 56.03
CA MET A 370 5.80 -17.83 56.54
C MET A 370 6.45 -16.67 57.27
N ASP A 371 5.97 -15.45 57.05
CA ASP A 371 6.33 -14.31 57.88
C ASP A 371 5.58 -14.31 59.23
N ALA A 372 5.94 -13.37 60.12
CA ALA A 372 5.33 -13.25 61.44
C ALA A 372 3.84 -12.89 61.41
N GLN A 373 3.31 -12.49 60.25
CA GLN A 373 1.90 -12.15 60.01
C GLN A 373 1.13 -13.29 59.33
N GLY A 374 1.80 -14.42 59.05
CA GLY A 374 1.21 -15.60 58.43
C GLY A 374 1.14 -15.57 56.90
N HIS A 375 1.80 -14.61 56.23
CA HIS A 375 1.86 -14.59 54.76
C HIS A 375 3.04 -15.41 54.25
N GLU A 376 2.80 -16.15 53.15
CA GLU A 376 3.84 -16.92 52.47
C GLU A 376 4.80 -16.00 51.71
N GLN A 377 6.08 -16.07 52.07
CA GLN A 377 7.17 -15.37 51.42
C GLN A 377 7.97 -16.38 50.58
N SER A 378 7.87 -16.25 49.27
CA SER A 378 8.53 -17.12 48.31
C SER A 378 9.06 -16.34 47.12
N TRP A 379 10.13 -16.84 46.51
CA TRP A 379 10.56 -16.37 45.20
C TRP A 379 9.55 -16.85 44.17
N LYS A 380 8.96 -15.93 43.41
CA LYS A 380 7.99 -16.27 42.38
C LYS A 380 8.60 -16.06 41.00
N VAL A 381 8.40 -17.03 40.14
CA VAL A 381 8.80 -16.99 38.74
C VAL A 381 7.53 -17.05 37.92
N GLU A 382 7.11 -15.91 37.40
CA GLU A 382 5.91 -15.80 36.58
C GLU A 382 6.31 -15.83 35.12
N THR A 383 5.69 -16.71 34.36
CA THR A 383 5.82 -16.70 32.90
C THR A 383 4.89 -15.66 32.32
N ILE A 384 5.44 -14.70 31.58
CA ILE A 384 4.61 -13.77 30.82
C ILE A 384 4.21 -14.50 29.53
N ASP A 385 2.91 -14.74 29.37
CA ASP A 385 2.37 -15.35 28.16
C ASP A 385 2.36 -14.32 27.02
N LEU A 386 3.42 -14.39 26.24
CA LEU A 386 3.63 -13.56 25.08
C LEU A 386 2.90 -14.23 23.91
N LYS A 387 1.63 -13.83 23.69
CA LYS A 387 0.73 -14.31 22.60
C LYS A 387 1.18 -13.91 21.19
N TYR A 388 2.46 -14.13 20.91
CA TYR A 388 3.16 -13.74 19.69
C TYR A 388 2.64 -14.51 18.49
N LYS A 389 2.41 -15.80 18.68
CA LYS A 389 1.90 -16.68 17.65
C LYS A 389 0.52 -16.20 17.21
N GLU A 390 -0.38 -15.94 18.15
CA GLU A 390 -1.74 -15.48 17.90
C GLU A 390 -1.75 -14.12 17.19
N TYR A 391 -0.89 -13.18 17.61
CA TYR A 391 -0.78 -11.88 16.97
C TYR A 391 -0.27 -11.99 15.52
N ILE A 392 0.82 -12.74 15.29
CA ILE A 392 1.39 -12.92 13.95
C ILE A 392 0.43 -13.71 13.05
N GLU A 393 -0.22 -14.76 13.58
CA GLU A 393 -1.22 -15.54 12.85
C GLU A 393 -2.45 -14.70 12.48
N ALA A 394 -2.90 -13.80 13.36
CA ALA A 394 -3.98 -12.86 13.05
C ALA A 394 -3.61 -11.91 11.91
N LEU A 395 -2.38 -11.36 11.92
CA LEU A 395 -1.88 -10.51 10.84
C LEU A 395 -1.76 -11.27 9.50
N ILE A 396 -1.23 -12.50 9.53
CA ILE A 396 -1.13 -13.35 8.34
C ILE A 396 -2.54 -13.71 7.81
N SER A 397 -3.48 -14.02 8.69
CA SER A 397 -4.87 -14.33 8.32
C SER A 397 -5.56 -13.15 7.65
N TYR A 398 -5.35 -11.94 8.19
CA TYR A 398 -5.84 -10.71 7.59
C TYR A 398 -5.23 -10.46 6.20
N ASP A 399 -3.92 -10.68 6.03
CA ASP A 399 -3.24 -10.52 4.75
C ASP A 399 -3.75 -11.51 3.69
N LYS A 400 -3.94 -12.79 4.06
CA LYS A 400 -4.53 -13.81 3.19
C LYS A 400 -5.94 -13.44 2.73
N ARG A 401 -6.79 -12.94 3.64
CA ARG A 401 -8.14 -12.46 3.29
C ARG A 401 -8.07 -11.26 2.35
N THR A 402 -7.12 -10.36 2.56
CA THR A 402 -6.88 -9.21 1.71
C THR A 402 -6.49 -9.65 0.30
N GLU A 403 -5.56 -10.59 0.12
CA GLU A 403 -5.19 -11.10 -1.20
C GLU A 403 -6.39 -11.68 -1.96
N GLN A 404 -7.24 -12.45 -1.28
CA GLN A 404 -8.46 -12.99 -1.88
C GLN A 404 -9.42 -11.89 -2.31
N ALA A 405 -9.60 -10.85 -1.48
CA ALA A 405 -10.43 -9.70 -1.82
C ALA A 405 -9.85 -8.94 -3.02
N LEU A 406 -8.53 -8.71 -3.06
CA LEU A 406 -7.86 -8.02 -4.17
C LEU A 406 -8.01 -8.79 -5.49
N LEU A 407 -7.76 -10.09 -5.48
CA LEU A 407 -7.98 -10.94 -6.66
C LEU A 407 -9.42 -10.88 -7.17
N SER A 408 -10.39 -11.01 -6.25
CA SER A 408 -11.81 -10.93 -6.59
C SER A 408 -12.18 -9.56 -7.15
N SER A 409 -11.59 -8.49 -6.61
CA SER A 409 -11.90 -7.12 -6.99
C SER A 409 -11.39 -6.77 -8.39
N VAL A 410 -10.26 -7.36 -8.78
CA VAL A 410 -9.64 -7.21 -10.11
C VAL A 410 -10.32 -8.11 -11.17
N GLY A 411 -11.18 -9.05 -10.75
CA GLY A 411 -11.85 -9.96 -11.68
C GLY A 411 -10.93 -11.02 -12.31
N LEU A 412 -9.68 -11.13 -11.83
CA LEU A 412 -8.74 -12.19 -12.25
C LEU A 412 -8.90 -13.42 -11.35
N ASP A 413 -9.25 -14.56 -11.95
CA ASP A 413 -9.29 -15.82 -11.21
C ASP A 413 -7.88 -16.23 -10.72
N ALA A 414 -7.83 -16.90 -9.56
CA ALA A 414 -6.58 -17.41 -8.98
C ALA A 414 -5.78 -18.30 -9.96
N ALA A 415 -6.47 -19.10 -10.78
CA ALA A 415 -5.88 -19.99 -11.78
C ALA A 415 -5.03 -19.22 -12.79
N ILE A 416 -5.52 -18.05 -13.19
CA ILE A 416 -4.89 -17.19 -14.17
C ILE A 416 -4.10 -16.05 -13.53
N SER A 417 -3.96 -15.95 -12.21
CA SER A 417 -3.16 -14.90 -11.55
C SER A 417 -1.90 -15.42 -10.85
N ALA A 418 -1.73 -16.75 -10.77
CA ALA A 418 -0.60 -17.42 -10.10
C ALA A 418 -0.47 -17.03 -8.62
N VAL A 419 -1.60 -16.75 -7.97
CA VAL A 419 -1.69 -16.58 -6.52
C VAL A 419 -2.28 -17.87 -5.96
N ASP A 420 -1.50 -18.55 -5.12
CA ASP A 420 -1.95 -19.76 -4.45
C ASP A 420 -3.04 -19.41 -3.45
N LYS A 421 -4.21 -20.03 -3.62
CA LYS A 421 -5.23 -20.08 -2.57
C LYS A 421 -4.90 -21.27 -1.69
N ASP A 422 -4.72 -21.04 -0.39
CA ASP A 422 -4.60 -22.11 0.60
C ASP A 422 -5.77 -23.09 0.45
N GLY A 423 -5.46 -24.36 0.16
CA GLY A 423 -6.46 -25.42 -0.05
C GLY A 423 -6.99 -25.60 -1.48
N VAL A 424 -6.58 -24.79 -2.47
CA VAL A 424 -6.93 -25.03 -3.89
C VAL A 424 -5.81 -25.82 -4.54
N ILE A 425 -5.91 -27.14 -4.39
CA ILE A 425 -5.07 -28.12 -5.09
C ILE A 425 -5.52 -28.11 -6.56
N SER A 426 -4.64 -27.69 -7.48
CA SER A 426 -4.75 -27.95 -8.93
C SER A 426 -6.14 -27.71 -9.55
N LYS A 427 -6.42 -26.48 -10.02
CA LYS A 427 -7.56 -26.26 -10.94
C LYS A 427 -7.29 -26.99 -12.27
N SER A 428 -8.32 -27.61 -12.84
CA SER A 428 -8.18 -28.34 -14.12
C SER A 428 -7.74 -27.37 -15.24
N GLY A 429 -7.02 -27.88 -16.24
CA GLY A 429 -6.64 -27.08 -17.41
C GLY A 429 -7.86 -26.46 -18.12
N SER A 430 -9.00 -27.16 -18.07
CA SER A 430 -10.28 -26.71 -18.62
C SER A 430 -10.86 -25.52 -17.87
N ASP A 431 -10.86 -25.53 -16.53
CA ASP A 431 -11.37 -24.39 -15.73
C ASP A 431 -10.53 -23.13 -15.95
N THR A 432 -9.20 -23.31 -16.01
CA THR A 432 -8.27 -22.22 -16.31
C THR A 432 -8.55 -21.62 -17.69
N TYR A 433 -8.83 -22.48 -18.67
CA TYR A 433 -9.18 -22.07 -20.03
C TYR A 433 -10.48 -21.26 -20.09
N TYR A 434 -11.58 -21.75 -19.49
CA TYR A 434 -12.86 -21.02 -19.50
C TYR A 434 -12.80 -19.69 -18.75
N ASN A 435 -12.12 -19.64 -17.61
CA ASN A 435 -11.93 -18.38 -16.87
C ASN A 435 -11.15 -17.36 -17.71
N TYR A 436 -10.15 -17.81 -18.47
CA TYR A 436 -9.41 -16.94 -19.39
C TYR A 436 -10.29 -16.43 -20.54
N LEU A 437 -11.16 -17.28 -21.10
CA LEU A 437 -12.11 -16.87 -22.14
C LEU A 437 -13.09 -15.80 -21.66
N ILE A 438 -13.72 -16.02 -20.50
CA ILE A 438 -14.66 -15.07 -19.90
C ILE A 438 -13.97 -13.73 -19.67
N TYR A 439 -12.73 -13.77 -19.16
CA TYR A 439 -11.95 -12.57 -18.93
C TYR A 439 -11.63 -11.82 -20.24
N ILE A 440 -11.13 -12.50 -21.29
CA ILE A 440 -10.89 -11.83 -22.59
C ILE A 440 -12.16 -11.18 -23.14
N MET A 441 -13.31 -11.86 -23.00
CA MET A 441 -14.57 -11.34 -23.50
C MET A 441 -15.04 -10.08 -22.76
N SER A 442 -14.74 -9.96 -21.46
CA SER A 442 -15.09 -8.76 -20.69
C SER A 442 -14.26 -7.54 -21.09
N LEU A 443 -13.00 -7.74 -21.53
CA LEU A 443 -12.04 -6.69 -21.90
C LEU A 443 -12.43 -5.84 -23.14
N THR A 444 -13.64 -5.99 -23.69
CA THR A 444 -14.06 -5.28 -24.89
C THR A 444 -14.25 -3.79 -24.63
N SER A 445 -14.80 -3.43 -23.47
CA SER A 445 -15.07 -2.03 -23.13
C SER A 445 -13.78 -1.24 -22.87
N GLU A 446 -12.85 -1.85 -22.15
CA GLU A 446 -11.54 -1.30 -21.80
C GLU A 446 -10.69 -1.09 -23.06
N ASP A 447 -10.79 -2.01 -24.03
CA ASP A 447 -10.17 -1.87 -25.35
C ASP A 447 -10.75 -0.68 -26.12
N GLU A 448 -12.08 -0.52 -26.14
CA GLU A 448 -12.73 0.62 -26.79
C GLU A 448 -12.30 1.97 -26.18
N VAL A 449 -12.25 2.07 -24.85
CA VAL A 449 -11.79 3.29 -24.16
C VAL A 449 -10.31 3.56 -24.45
N CYS A 450 -9.45 2.55 -24.34
CA CYS A 450 -8.00 2.70 -24.54
C CYS A 450 -7.62 2.98 -26.00
N ALA A 451 -8.38 2.44 -26.96
CA ALA A 451 -8.16 2.67 -28.39
C ALA A 451 -8.93 3.89 -28.94
N GLU A 452 -9.80 4.52 -28.16
CA GLU A 452 -10.55 5.72 -28.53
C GLU A 452 -9.68 6.85 -29.15
N PRO A 453 -8.56 7.30 -28.54
CA PRO A 453 -7.73 8.35 -29.13
C PRO A 453 -7.22 7.98 -30.54
N LEU A 454 -6.87 6.71 -30.76
CA LEU A 454 -6.42 6.22 -32.06
C LEU A 454 -7.56 6.21 -33.08
N ASN A 455 -8.76 5.80 -32.67
CA ASN A 455 -9.95 5.84 -33.52
C ASN A 455 -10.37 7.27 -33.87
N TRP A 456 -10.23 8.22 -32.95
CA TRP A 456 -10.42 9.65 -33.23
C TRP A 456 -9.40 10.17 -34.23
N ALA A 457 -8.13 9.72 -34.14
CA ALA A 457 -7.09 10.09 -35.09
C ALA A 457 -7.32 9.46 -36.48
N LEU A 458 -7.76 8.20 -36.51
CA LEU A 458 -8.17 7.50 -37.72
C LEU A 458 -9.30 8.28 -38.44
N ARG A 459 -10.31 8.74 -37.69
CA ARG A 459 -11.41 9.56 -38.22
C ARG A 459 -10.93 10.85 -38.88
N MET A 460 -9.88 11.48 -38.36
CA MET A 460 -9.36 12.74 -38.90
C MET A 460 -8.38 12.54 -40.06
N ASN A 461 -7.48 11.56 -39.95
CA ASN A 461 -6.41 11.34 -40.94
C ASN A 461 -6.84 10.44 -42.11
N PHE A 462 -7.85 9.59 -41.90
CA PHE A 462 -8.34 8.60 -42.85
C PHE A 462 -9.88 8.52 -42.80
N PRO A 463 -10.58 9.64 -43.09
CA PRO A 463 -12.02 9.74 -42.92
C PRO A 463 -12.80 8.71 -43.75
N GLU A 464 -12.32 8.35 -44.94
CA GLU A 464 -12.96 7.36 -45.81
C GLU A 464 -12.85 5.94 -45.24
N LEU A 465 -11.69 5.53 -44.73
CA LEU A 465 -11.53 4.24 -44.03
C LEU A 465 -12.44 4.18 -42.79
N TYR A 466 -12.51 5.28 -42.04
CA TYR A 466 -13.39 5.35 -40.87
C TYR A 466 -14.88 5.21 -41.24
N LYS A 467 -15.32 5.85 -42.34
CA LYS A 467 -16.69 5.71 -42.87
C LYS A 467 -17.00 4.29 -43.38
N GLN A 468 -15.99 3.60 -43.93
CA GLN A 468 -16.09 2.18 -44.32
C GLN A 468 -16.12 1.21 -43.14
N GLY A 469 -16.09 1.71 -41.90
CA GLY A 469 -16.19 0.90 -40.69
C GLY A 469 -14.84 0.43 -40.13
N CYS A 470 -13.71 0.90 -40.67
CA CYS A 470 -12.40 0.58 -40.10
C CYS A 470 -12.25 1.20 -38.71
N ARG A 471 -11.77 0.41 -37.76
CA ARG A 471 -11.45 0.82 -36.38
C ARG A 471 -10.10 0.23 -35.98
N LEU A 472 -9.47 0.84 -34.98
CA LEU A 472 -8.26 0.37 -34.34
C LEU A 472 -8.61 -0.24 -32.97
N GLY A 473 -7.99 -1.36 -32.62
CA GLY A 473 -8.15 -2.01 -31.32
C GLY A 473 -7.11 -3.09 -31.10
N PHE A 474 -7.12 -3.70 -29.91
CA PHE A 474 -6.11 -4.68 -29.52
C PHE A 474 -6.47 -6.10 -29.99
N TYR A 475 -5.55 -6.69 -30.77
CA TYR A 475 -5.68 -8.06 -31.24
C TYR A 475 -5.36 -9.03 -30.10
N ARG A 476 -6.33 -9.87 -29.77
CA ARG A 476 -6.23 -10.90 -28.72
C ARG A 476 -6.59 -12.23 -29.35
N GLU A 477 -5.65 -13.17 -29.31
CA GLU A 477 -5.91 -14.51 -29.79
C GLU A 477 -6.64 -15.29 -28.71
N VAL A 478 -7.76 -15.90 -29.10
CA VAL A 478 -8.49 -16.83 -28.26
C VAL A 478 -7.84 -18.20 -28.43
N PRO A 479 -7.20 -18.77 -27.39
CA PRO A 479 -6.56 -20.07 -27.51
C PRO A 479 -7.62 -21.11 -27.89
N GLN A 480 -7.30 -22.02 -28.79
CA GLN A 480 -8.19 -23.14 -29.11
C GLN A 480 -7.98 -24.26 -28.09
N ARG A 481 -9.02 -25.06 -27.82
CA ARG A 481 -8.85 -26.26 -26.99
C ARG A 481 -7.95 -27.24 -27.73
N GLN A 482 -7.05 -27.91 -27.00
CA GLN A 482 -6.19 -28.93 -27.61
C GLN A 482 -7.00 -30.08 -28.25
N GLU A 483 -8.22 -30.32 -27.76
CA GLU A 483 -9.15 -31.30 -28.33
C GLU A 483 -9.67 -30.90 -29.71
N ASP A 484 -9.88 -29.60 -29.94
CA ASP A 484 -10.40 -29.01 -31.19
C ASP A 484 -9.29 -28.76 -32.23
N ILE A 485 -8.02 -28.80 -31.81
CA ILE A 485 -6.85 -28.69 -32.68
C ILE A 485 -6.55 -30.05 -33.32
N THR A 486 -6.33 -30.05 -34.64
CA THR A 486 -5.91 -31.25 -35.38
C THR A 486 -4.68 -31.90 -34.73
N PRO A 487 -4.56 -33.24 -34.68
CA PRO A 487 -3.49 -33.92 -33.94
C PRO A 487 -2.06 -33.44 -34.27
N SER A 488 -1.82 -32.98 -35.51
CA SER A 488 -0.55 -32.46 -36.01
C SER A 488 -0.18 -31.06 -35.49
N GLN A 489 -1.13 -30.31 -34.93
CA GLN A 489 -0.93 -28.94 -34.43
C GLN A 489 -0.96 -28.87 -32.89
N ARG A 490 -1.09 -30.02 -32.20
CA ARG A 490 -1.11 -30.08 -30.74
C ARG A 490 0.30 -29.86 -30.17
N LEU A 491 0.39 -29.04 -29.12
CA LEU A 491 1.64 -28.73 -28.39
C LEU A 491 2.44 -29.98 -27.96
N ASN A 492 1.79 -31.12 -27.77
CA ASN A 492 2.43 -32.37 -27.36
C ASN A 492 3.40 -32.97 -28.40
N GLN A 493 3.39 -32.51 -29.66
CA GLN A 493 4.35 -32.98 -30.68
C GLN A 493 5.55 -32.05 -30.90
N GLN A 494 5.58 -30.84 -30.30
CA GLN A 494 6.70 -29.90 -30.46
C GLN A 494 7.91 -30.19 -29.54
N GLN A 495 7.92 -31.33 -28.84
CA GLN A 495 9.02 -31.79 -28.00
C GLN A 495 9.52 -33.21 -28.36
N ALA A 496 9.30 -33.67 -29.59
CA ALA A 496 9.89 -34.91 -30.09
C ALA A 496 11.06 -34.64 -31.05
#